data_AF-A0A0N0AKG1-F1
#
_entry.id   AF-A0A0N0AKG1-F1
#
_cell.length_a   1.000
_cell.length_b   1.000
_cell.length_c   1.000
_cell.angle_alpha   90.00
_cell.angle_beta   90.00
_cell.angle_gamma   90.00
#
_symmetry.space_group_name_H-M   'P 1'
#
loop_
_entity.id
_entity.type
_entity.pdbx_description
1 polymer ?
#
loop_
_entity_poly.entity_id
_entity_poly.type
_entity_poly.pdbx_seq_one_letter_code
_entity_poly.pdbx_strand_id
1 'polypeptide(L)'
;MQPEENEFSLSDLPKADWSNEDEVDDDVLVDIIRLAIGALSKAKHAERSKENPDQRVIERISEQQRRFSKSLREPRIEDVEKAGRLRAECLTVIRSASR
;
A
#
# COMPACT_ATOMS: atom_id res chain seq x y z
N MET A 1 -29.80 53.41 -9.81
CA MET A 1 -28.78 52.35 -9.84
C MET A 1 -29.17 51.35 -8.78
N GLN A 2 -29.64 50.17 -9.18
CA GLN A 2 -29.88 49.05 -8.25
C GLN A 2 -28.69 48.08 -8.41
N PRO A 3 -28.11 47.56 -7.32
CA PRO A 3 -27.07 46.54 -7.44
C PRO A 3 -27.73 45.22 -7.86
N GLU A 4 -27.28 44.67 -8.98
CA GLU A 4 -27.67 43.35 -9.42
C GLU A 4 -26.94 42.34 -8.52
N GLU A 5 -27.63 41.89 -7.48
CA GLU A 5 -27.19 40.79 -6.64
C GLU A 5 -27.24 39.53 -7.50
N ASN A 6 -26.10 39.21 -8.12
CA ASN A 6 -25.89 38.02 -8.91
C ASN A 6 -25.92 36.81 -7.95
N GLU A 7 -27.10 36.24 -7.75
CA GLU A 7 -27.33 35.02 -6.97
C GLU A 7 -26.62 33.84 -7.66
N PHE A 8 -25.32 33.68 -7.38
CA PHE A 8 -24.63 32.42 -7.64
C PHE A 8 -25.29 31.34 -6.77
N SER A 9 -26.24 30.62 -7.35
CA SER A 9 -26.89 29.50 -6.69
C SER A 9 -25.86 28.39 -6.50
N LEU A 10 -25.67 27.93 -5.26
CA LEU A 10 -24.86 26.75 -4.94
C LEU A 10 -25.30 25.48 -5.71
N SER A 11 -26.47 25.54 -6.34
CA SER A 11 -27.05 24.51 -7.22
C SER A 11 -26.36 24.41 -8.58
N ASP A 12 -25.63 25.45 -9.02
CA ASP A 12 -24.88 25.50 -10.29
C ASP A 12 -23.46 24.94 -10.17
N LEU A 13 -23.02 24.58 -8.96
CA LEU A 13 -21.78 23.84 -8.79
C LEU A 13 -21.99 22.43 -9.34
N PRO A 14 -21.09 21.92 -10.22
CA PRO A 14 -21.14 20.53 -10.62
C PRO A 14 -21.13 19.69 -9.35
N LYS A 15 -22.14 18.82 -9.18
CA LYS A 15 -22.15 17.84 -8.09
C LYS A 15 -20.87 17.04 -8.24
N ALA A 16 -19.90 17.34 -7.40
CA ALA A 16 -18.65 16.63 -7.40
C ALA A 16 -18.97 15.21 -6.96
N ASP A 17 -19.02 14.31 -7.93
CA ASP A 17 -19.21 12.88 -7.73
C ASP A 17 -17.87 12.33 -7.26
N TRP A 18 -17.52 12.62 -6.00
CA TRP A 18 -16.40 11.99 -5.33
C TRP A 18 -16.80 10.55 -5.01
N SER A 19 -16.80 9.69 -6.03
CA SER A 19 -16.78 8.25 -5.83
C SER A 19 -15.41 7.90 -5.25
N ASN A 20 -15.33 7.87 -3.93
CA ASN A 20 -14.12 7.51 -3.18
C ASN A 20 -13.84 5.99 -3.23
N GLU A 21 -14.44 5.23 -4.16
CA GLU A 21 -14.33 3.76 -4.18
C GLU A 21 -13.08 3.26 -4.93
N ASP A 22 -12.45 4.10 -5.75
CA ASP A 22 -11.26 3.73 -6.55
C ASP A 22 -9.95 4.42 -6.12
N GLU A 23 -9.96 5.25 -5.08
CA GLU A 23 -8.72 5.64 -4.41
C GLU A 23 -8.29 4.47 -3.51
N VAL A 24 -7.24 3.75 -3.93
CA VAL A 24 -6.47 2.96 -2.98
C VAL A 24 -6.03 3.96 -1.91
N ASP A 25 -6.66 3.89 -0.73
CA ASP A 25 -6.26 4.70 0.41
C ASP A 25 -4.76 4.44 0.63
N ASP A 26 -3.94 5.43 0.25
CA ASP A 26 -2.49 5.33 0.25
C ASP A 26 -1.99 4.99 1.65
N ASP A 27 -2.70 5.44 2.70
CA ASP A 27 -2.39 5.12 4.09
C ASP A 27 -2.64 3.63 4.38
N VAL A 28 -3.74 3.07 3.88
CA VAL A 28 -4.03 1.62 3.98
C VAL A 28 -2.98 0.81 3.24
N LEU A 29 -2.55 1.24 2.05
CA LEU A 29 -1.50 0.56 1.31
C LEU A 29 -0.16 0.60 2.06
N VAL A 30 0.22 1.76 2.59
CA VAL A 30 1.42 1.93 3.41
C VAL A 30 1.41 0.98 4.62
N ASP A 31 0.28 0.87 5.31
CA ASP A 31 0.15 -0.03 6.45
C ASP A 31 0.22 -1.50 6.05
N ILE A 32 -0.40 -1.88 4.93
CA ILE A 32 -0.28 -3.23 4.37
C ILE A 32 1.18 -3.56 4.03
N ILE A 33 1.93 -2.61 3.45
CA ILE A 33 3.35 -2.81 3.13
C ILE A 33 4.17 -2.98 4.42
N ARG A 34 3.94 -2.16 5.45
CA ARG A 34 4.61 -2.29 6.76
C ARG A 34 4.34 -3.64 7.41
N LEU A 35 3.09 -4.11 7.38
CA LEU A 35 2.71 -5.43 7.89
C LEU A 35 3.42 -6.55 7.13
N ALA A 36 3.51 -6.46 5.80
CA ALA A 36 4.23 -7.44 4.98
C ALA A 36 5.74 -7.45 5.29
N ILE A 37 6.37 -6.29 5.49
CA ILE A 37 7.78 -6.20 5.92
C ILE A 37 7.96 -6.87 7.29
N GLY A 38 7.03 -6.64 8.22
CA GLY A 38 7.03 -7.29 9.54
C GLY A 38 6.92 -8.81 9.47
N ALA A 39 6.01 -9.31 8.63
CA ALA A 39 5.85 -10.74 8.35
C ALA A 39 7.15 -11.36 7.78
N LEU A 40 7.78 -10.69 6.82
CA LEU A 40 9.07 -11.11 6.26
C LEU A 40 10.19 -11.11 7.31
N SER A 41 10.23 -10.13 8.20
CA SER A 41 11.21 -10.08 9.29
C SER A 41 11.06 -11.30 10.22
N LYS A 42 9.82 -11.65 10.58
CA LYS A 42 9.54 -12.85 11.38
C LYS A 42 9.98 -14.12 10.64
N ALA A 43 9.63 -14.27 9.36
CA ALA A 43 10.02 -15.41 8.54
C ALA A 43 11.55 -15.54 8.43
N LYS A 44 12.26 -14.43 8.20
CA LYS A 44 13.73 -14.41 8.14
C LYS A 44 14.36 -14.83 9.47
N HIS A 45 13.80 -14.36 10.59
CA HIS A 45 14.27 -14.76 11.91
C HIS A 45 14.04 -16.24 12.15
N ALA A 46 12.84 -16.75 11.84
CA ALA A 46 12.53 -18.18 11.96
C ALA A 46 13.47 -19.05 11.11
N GLU A 47 13.81 -18.63 9.88
CA GLU A 47 14.79 -19.33 9.04
C GLU A 47 16.19 -19.38 9.69
N ARG A 48 16.65 -18.25 10.21
CA ARG A 48 17.95 -18.15 10.91
C ARG A 48 18.01 -18.97 12.19
N SER A 49 16.87 -19.24 12.81
CA SER A 49 16.76 -20.05 14.03
C SER A 49 16.70 -21.55 13.77
N LYS A 50 16.66 -22.00 12.52
CA LYS A 50 16.73 -23.43 12.18
C LYS A 50 18.14 -23.97 12.45
N GLU A 51 18.22 -25.27 12.74
CA GLU A 51 19.50 -25.98 12.89
C GLU A 51 20.39 -25.87 11.64
N ASN A 52 19.76 -25.90 10.45
CA ASN A 52 20.40 -25.68 9.16
C ASN A 52 19.68 -24.56 8.41
N PRO A 53 20.09 -23.28 8.56
CA PRO A 53 19.44 -22.16 7.89
C PRO A 53 19.70 -22.18 6.38
N ASP A 54 18.65 -21.97 5.57
CA ASP A 54 18.81 -21.83 4.13
C ASP A 54 19.13 -20.37 3.76
N GLN A 55 20.38 -20.14 3.37
CA GLN A 55 20.87 -18.82 2.96
C GLN A 55 20.12 -18.26 1.75
N ARG A 56 19.67 -19.11 0.80
CA ARG A 56 18.90 -18.66 -0.37
C ARG A 56 17.53 -18.14 0.03
N VAL A 57 16.91 -18.75 1.05
CA VAL A 57 15.64 -18.28 1.61
C VAL A 57 15.83 -16.92 2.29
N ILE A 58 16.89 -16.76 3.08
CA ILE A 58 17.21 -15.49 3.76
C ILE A 58 17.45 -14.36 2.76
N GLU A 59 18.19 -14.62 1.69
CA GLU A 59 18.45 -13.65 0.61
C GLU A 59 17.18 -13.28 -0.13
N ARG A 60 16.35 -14.26 -0.50
CA ARG A 60 15.05 -14.02 -1.13
C ARG A 60 14.14 -13.14 -0.27
N ILE A 61 14.07 -13.43 1.03
CA ILE A 61 13.28 -12.63 1.97
C ILE A 61 13.83 -11.20 2.05
N SER A 62 15.15 -11.04 2.11
CA SER A 62 15.80 -9.73 2.19
C SER A 62 15.57 -8.89 0.93
N GLU A 63 15.59 -9.51 -0.25
CA GLU A 63 15.27 -8.85 -1.52
C GLU A 63 13.81 -8.36 -1.55
N GLN A 64 12.86 -9.20 -1.11
CA GLN A 64 11.46 -8.80 -0.99
C GLN A 64 11.26 -7.64 0.00
N GLN A 65 11.93 -7.68 1.16
CA GLN A 65 11.88 -6.57 2.13
C GLN A 65 12.41 -5.27 1.53
N ARG A 66 13.52 -5.33 0.77
CA ARG A 66 14.11 -4.16 0.12
C ARG A 66 13.15 -3.55 -0.91
N ARG A 67 12.49 -4.38 -1.72
CA ARG A 67 11.49 -3.93 -2.70
C ARG A 67 10.31 -3.24 -2.03
N PHE A 68 9.74 -3.83 -0.97
CA PHE A 68 8.64 -3.21 -0.22
C PHE A 68 9.07 -1.91 0.49
N SER A 69 10.28 -1.87 1.03
CA SER A 69 10.84 -0.65 1.64
C SER A 69 11.06 0.46 0.62
N LYS A 70 11.36 0.11 -0.63
CA LYS A 70 11.45 1.07 -1.74
C LYS A 70 10.06 1.63 -2.07
N SER A 71 9.04 0.78 -2.12
CA SER A 71 7.66 1.21 -2.36
C SER A 71 7.15 2.19 -1.31
N LEU A 72 7.55 2.06 -0.04
CA LEU A 72 7.22 3.04 1.01
C LEU A 72 7.88 4.42 0.83
N ARG A 73 8.95 4.52 0.03
CA ARG A 73 9.67 5.78 -0.22
C ARG A 73 9.16 6.51 -1.45
N GLU A 74 8.35 5.85 -2.27
CA GLU A 74 7.67 6.47 -3.41
C GLU A 74 6.40 7.15 -2.86
N PRO A 75 6.32 8.49 -2.84
CA PRO A 75 5.34 9.22 -2.02
C PRO A 75 3.90 9.10 -2.52
N ARG A 76 3.68 8.66 -3.77
CA ARG A 76 2.36 8.39 -4.35
C ARG A 76 2.50 7.31 -5.40
N ILE A 77 1.71 6.26 -5.30
CA ILE A 77 1.55 5.33 -6.42
C ILE A 77 0.40 5.85 -7.27
N GLU A 78 0.70 6.75 -8.21
CA GLU A 78 -0.29 7.31 -9.14
C GLU A 78 -0.91 6.23 -10.06
N ASP A 79 -0.24 5.08 -10.17
CA ASP A 79 -0.71 3.92 -10.92
C ASP A 79 -1.52 2.98 -10.00
N VAL A 80 -2.84 3.10 -10.09
CA VAL A 80 -3.81 2.28 -9.34
C VAL A 80 -3.59 0.78 -9.57
N GLU A 81 -3.19 0.35 -10.78
CA GLU A 81 -2.90 -1.05 -11.02
C GLU A 81 -1.62 -1.50 -10.31
N LYS A 82 -0.57 -0.67 -10.32
CA LYS A 82 0.67 -0.94 -9.59
C LYS A 82 0.41 -1.00 -8.09
N ALA A 83 -0.42 -0.11 -7.55
CA ALA A 83 -0.87 -0.12 -6.16
C ALA A 83 -1.64 -1.40 -5.83
N GLY A 84 -2.59 -1.79 -6.68
CA GLY A 84 -3.38 -3.03 -6.54
C GLY A 84 -2.51 -4.30 -6.58
N ARG A 85 -1.56 -4.38 -7.51
CA ARG A 85 -0.60 -5.48 -7.61
C ARG A 85 0.27 -5.58 -6.35
N LEU A 86 0.81 -4.45 -5.88
CA LEU A 86 1.62 -4.39 -4.67
C LEU A 86 0.82 -4.82 -3.44
N ARG A 87 -0.41 -4.33 -3.30
CA ARG A 87 -1.34 -4.72 -2.23
C ARG A 87 -1.57 -6.22 -2.21
N ALA A 88 -1.91 -6.82 -3.36
CA ALA A 88 -2.16 -8.26 -3.47
C ALA A 88 -0.93 -9.09 -3.09
N GLU A 89 0.26 -8.64 -3.49
CA GLU A 89 1.52 -9.29 -3.13
C GLU A 89 1.79 -9.21 -1.63
N CYS A 90 1.67 -8.03 -1.02
CA CYS A 90 1.83 -7.84 0.42
C CYS A 90 0.84 -8.70 1.23
N LEU A 91 -0.43 -8.75 0.82
CA LEU A 91 -1.44 -9.60 1.49
C LEU A 91 -1.11 -11.09 1.38
N THR A 92 -0.55 -11.53 0.25
CA THR A 92 -0.10 -12.92 0.07
C THR A 92 1.01 -13.27 1.05
N VAL A 93 1.99 -12.37 1.20
CA VAL A 93 3.09 -12.52 2.17
C VAL A 93 2.55 -12.61 3.60
N ILE A 94 1.66 -11.69 3.99
CA ILE A 94 1.07 -11.67 5.34
C ILE A 94 0.31 -12.97 5.63
N ARG A 95 -0.50 -13.45 4.67
CA ARG A 95 -1.24 -14.72 4.81
C ARG A 95 -0.30 -15.91 4.92
N SER A 96 0.78 -15.95 4.14
CA SER A 96 1.75 -17.04 4.20
C SER A 96 2.50 -17.11 5.52
N ALA A 97 2.73 -15.97 6.17
CA ALA A 97 3.40 -15.89 7.47
C ALA A 97 2.46 -16.17 8.67
N SER A 98 1.14 -16.24 8.42
CA SER A 98 0.13 -16.52 9.45
C SER A 98 -0.28 -17.99 9.51
N ARG A 99 0.29 -18.83 8.65
CA ARG A 99 0.09 -20.30 8.64
C ARG A 99 1.23 -20.98 9.39
#